data_AF-A0A356X6W6-F1
#
_entry.id   AF-A0A356X6W6-F1
#
_cell.length_a   1.000
_cell.length_b   1.000
_cell.length_c   1.000
_cell.angle_alpha   90.00
_cell.angle_beta   90.00
_cell.angle_gamma   90.00
#
_symmetry.space_group_name_H-M   'P 1'
#
loop_
_entity.id
_entity.type
_entity.pdbx_description
1 polymer ?
#
loop_
_entity_poly.entity_id
_entity_poly.type
_entity_poly.pdbx_seq_one_letter_code
_entity_poly.pdbx_strand_id
1 'polypeptide(L)' 'MAKVEVVMPQMGESVMEGTVIEWSKSVGDTVEVDETLLEVAA' A
#
# COMPACT_ATOMS: atom_id res chain seq x y z
N MET A 1 -14.03 -12.22 10.21
CA MET A 1 -12.97 -11.89 9.23
C MET A 1 -12.16 -10.76 9.84
N ALA A 2 -10.87 -10.97 10.09
CA ALA A 2 -10.00 -9.90 10.56
C ALA A 2 -9.76 -8.92 9.40
N LYS A 3 -9.94 -7.63 9.63
CA LYS A 3 -9.53 -6.58 8.70
C LYS A 3 -8.16 -6.09 9.17
N VAL A 4 -7.19 -6.07 8.28
CA VAL A 4 -5.87 -5.49 8.54
C VAL A 4 -5.85 -4.13 7.87
N GLU A 5 -5.61 -3.07 8.65
CA GLU A 5 -5.44 -1.73 8.10
C GLU A 5 -4.00 -1.58 7.60
N VAL A 6 -3.86 -1.35 6.30
CA VAL A 6 -2.57 -1.03 5.69
C VAL A 6 -2.41 0.48 5.75
N VAL A 7 -1.59 0.95 6.67
CA VAL A 7 -1.27 2.37 6.81
C VAL A 7 -0.14 2.75 5.87
N MET A 8 -0.26 3.90 5.22
CA MET A 8 0.80 4.43 4.36
C MET A 8 2.06 4.69 5.19
N PRO A 9 3.23 4.19 4.76
CA PRO A 9 4.48 4.44 5.46
C PRO A 9 4.90 5.91 5.30
N GLN A 10 5.73 6.40 6.21
CA GLN A 10 6.36 7.71 6.06
C GLN A 10 7.32 7.67 4.86
N MET A 11 7.02 8.46 3.81
CA MET A 11 7.77 8.45 2.54
C MET A 11 9.06 9.30 2.59
N GLY A 12 9.30 10.02 3.69
CA GLY A 12 10.51 10.82 3.94
C GLY A 12 10.22 11.96 4.91
N GLU A 13 11.26 12.53 5.54
CA GLU A 13 11.09 13.63 6.51
C GLU A 13 10.33 14.84 5.94
N SER A 14 10.38 15.04 4.62
CA SER A 14 9.75 16.17 3.91
C SER A 14 8.58 15.76 3.01
N VAL A 15 8.22 14.47 2.92
CA VAL A 15 7.17 13.98 2.03
C VAL A 15 5.89 13.78 2.84
N MET A 16 4.96 14.72 2.70
CA MET A 16 3.67 14.72 3.42
C MET A 16 2.56 13.96 2.68
N GLU A 17 2.64 13.90 1.36
CA GLU A 17 1.67 13.23 0.49
C GLU A 17 2.42 12.36 -0.51
N GLY A 18 1.90 11.17 -0.79
CA GLY A 18 2.39 10.33 -1.87
C GLY A 18 1.23 9.85 -2.71
N THR A 19 1.47 9.72 -4.01
CA THR A 19 0.49 9.30 -5.00
C THR A 19 0.59 7.79 -5.20
N VAL A 20 -0.53 7.09 -5.08
CA VAL A 20 -0.59 5.68 -5.49
C VAL A 20 -0.54 5.62 -7.01
N ILE A 21 0.52 5.03 -7.53
CA ILE A 21 0.76 4.94 -8.98
C ILE A 21 0.20 3.64 -9.56
N GLU A 22 0.22 2.55 -8.79
CA GLU A 22 -0.35 1.27 -9.23
C GLU A 22 -0.89 0.45 -8.05
N TRP A 23 -1.99 -0.25 -8.29
CA TRP A 23 -2.50 -1.29 -7.40
C TRP A 23 -2.16 -2.65 -7.99
N SER A 24 -1.28 -3.39 -7.32
CA SER A 24 -0.94 -4.76 -7.71
C SER A 24 -2.01 -5.77 -7.27
N LYS A 25 -2.92 -5.37 -6.37
CA LYS A 25 -4.04 -6.17 -5.86
C LYS A 25 -5.40 -5.55 -6.11
N SER A 26 -6.38 -6.41 -6.40
CA SER A 26 -7.78 -6.05 -6.57
C SER A 26 -8.64 -6.50 -5.39
N VAL A 27 -9.81 -5.89 -5.25
CA VAL A 27 -10.78 -6.24 -4.20
C VAL A 27 -11.24 -7.68 -4.39
N GLY A 28 -11.02 -8.51 -3.37
CA GLY A 28 -11.37 -9.93 -3.37
C GLY A 28 -10.19 -10.87 -3.62
N ASP A 29 -9.01 -10.32 -3.97
CA ASP A 29 -7.80 -11.12 -4.10
C ASP A 29 -7.29 -11.60 -2.73
N THR A 30 -6.66 -12.77 -2.74
CA THR A 30 -5.93 -13.27 -1.57
C THR A 30 -4.57 -12.58 -1.48
N VAL A 31 -4.16 -12.18 -0.28
CA VAL A 31 -2.87 -11.55 -0.01
C VAL A 31 -1.99 -12.51 0.77
N GLU A 32 -0.76 -12.73 0.29
CA GLU A 32 0.24 -13.55 0.96
C GLU A 32 1.34 -12.71 1.63
N VAL A 33 2.13 -13.35 2.50
CA VAL A 33 3.29 -12.70 3.13
C VAL A 33 4.34 -12.37 2.07
N ASP A 34 5.01 -11.23 2.23
CA ASP A 34 6.01 -10.70 1.30
C ASP A 34 5.48 -10.31 -0.09
N GLU A 35 4.15 -10.23 -0.24
CA GLU A 35 3.52 -9.84 -1.49
C GLU A 35 3.33 -8.31 -1.61
N THR A 36 3.63 -7.77 -2.79
CA THR A 36 3.41 -6.36 -3.11
C THR A 36 1.92 -6.06 -3.28
N LEU A 37 1.41 -5.07 -2.54
CA LEU A 37 0.00 -4.65 -2.61
C LEU A 37 -0.23 -3.50 -3.58
N LEU A 38 0.63 -2.49 -3.52
CA LEU A 38 0.51 -1.24 -4.25
C LEU A 38 1.86 -0.54 -4.33
N GLU A 39 2.02 0.31 -5.34
CA GLU A 39 3.19 1.13 -5.56
C GLU A 39 2.88 2.61 -5.32
N VAL A 40 3.75 3.30 -4.60
CA VAL A 40 3.59 4.71 -4.22
C VAL A 40 4.80 5.52 -4.66
N ALA A 41 4.55 6.69 -5.25
CA ALA A 41 5.55 7.71 -5.52
C ALA A 41 5.31 8.96 -4.66
N ALA A 42 6.39 9.68 -4.34
CA ALA A 42 6.36 10.99 -3.66
C ALA A 42 6.17 12.14 -4.66
#